data_AF-A0A4Z0K2J0-F1
#
_entry.id   AF-A0A4Z0K2J0-F1
#
_cell.length_a   1.000
_cell.length_b   1.000
_cell.length_c   1.000
_cell.angle_alpha   90.00
_cell.angle_beta   90.00
_cell.angle_gamma   90.00
#
_symmetry.space_group_name_H-M   'P 1'
#
loop_
_entity.id
_entity.type
_entity.pdbx_description
1 polymer ?
#
loop_
_entity_poly.entity_id
_entity_poly.type
_entity_poly.pdbx_seq_one_letter_code
_entity_poly.pdbx_strand_id
1 'polypeptide(L)'
;MIITAVILATAAAFCLALGTHCQQHAVATMAPGLRRHATWVTGLGLMGLVTVLNVIALGLGPVSIVQPIGAVSLVFAVLIGRRYFGLRLGAPLLISIAVTLFGIFSFVATSARFAHDISVNAQSVTWLLAVLIALTIFAGLFSFSSAGHIPRVVMTGIVFGTVAAATHVLARSVVMSGLPGLDTFGLRWWALLGAVGLASAAGFWLVQTAYACGPAETVLAGLTVIDPIVAVIIGAAFFGEYTGLTPPATLGLLVSAAIGIGGVWMLSRFHPKVLESRSTARTDTEVGTAQTSSHTAQEGITL
;
A
#
# COMPACT_ATOMS: atom_id res chain seq x y z
N MET A 1 -12.98 6.01 22.63
CA MET A 1 -13.12 5.60 21.22
C MET A 1 -11.81 5.76 20.45
N ILE A 2 -11.18 6.94 20.45
CA ILE A 2 -9.90 7.20 19.74
C ILE A 2 -8.76 6.25 20.19
N ILE A 3 -8.58 6.03 21.49
CA ILE A 3 -7.54 5.11 22.02
C ILE A 3 -7.74 3.69 21.48
N THR A 4 -8.99 3.22 21.39
CA THR A 4 -9.33 1.90 20.81
C THR A 4 -8.98 1.83 19.32
N ALA A 5 -9.26 2.90 18.56
CA ALA A 5 -8.87 2.99 17.14
C ALA A 5 -7.34 2.94 16.97
N VAL A 6 -6.59 3.63 17.84
CA VAL A 6 -5.12 3.62 17.84
C VAL A 6 -4.57 2.21 18.12
N ILE A 7 -5.12 1.52 19.12
CA ILE A 7 -4.71 0.15 19.46
C ILE A 7 -4.99 -0.80 18.28
N LEU A 8 -6.18 -0.72 17.69
CA LEU A 8 -6.56 -1.58 16.55
C LEU A 8 -5.70 -1.31 15.31
N ALA A 9 -5.43 -0.03 15.00
CA ALA A 9 -4.56 0.35 13.89
C ALA A 9 -3.11 -0.12 14.10
N THR A 10 -2.62 -0.09 15.34
CA THR A 10 -1.29 -0.59 15.69
C THR A 10 -1.22 -2.12 15.60
N ALA A 11 -2.27 -2.81 16.04
CA ALA A 11 -2.40 -4.26 15.88
C ALA A 11 -2.48 -4.66 14.40
N ALA A 12 -3.22 -3.91 13.58
CA ALA A 12 -3.29 -4.07 12.14
C ALA A 12 -1.90 -3.88 11.50
N ALA A 13 -1.19 -2.82 11.89
CA ALA A 13 0.17 -2.55 11.42
C ALA A 13 1.14 -3.71 11.74
N PHE A 14 1.03 -4.30 12.92
CA PHE A 14 1.81 -5.47 13.33
C PHE A 14 1.42 -6.75 12.54
N CYS A 15 0.12 -7.02 12.40
CA CYS A 15 -0.37 -8.16 11.63
C CYS A 15 0.03 -8.07 10.15
N LEU A 16 0.05 -6.86 9.58
CA LEU A 16 0.50 -6.62 8.21
C LEU A 16 1.98 -6.95 8.04
N ALA A 17 2.80 -6.51 8.99
CA ALA A 17 4.23 -6.81 9.00
C ALA A 17 4.51 -8.33 9.12
N LEU A 18 3.75 -9.05 9.95
CA LEU A 18 3.84 -10.51 10.04
C LEU A 18 3.33 -11.21 8.78
N GLY A 19 2.19 -10.79 8.24
CA GLY A 19 1.57 -11.43 7.07
C GLY A 19 2.45 -11.32 5.84
N THR A 20 2.99 -10.12 5.59
CA THR A 20 3.97 -9.87 4.52
C THR A 20 5.25 -10.68 4.73
N HIS A 21 5.73 -10.79 5.98
CA HIS A 21 6.87 -11.64 6.31
C HIS A 21 6.62 -13.12 6.00
N CYS A 22 5.48 -13.69 6.43
CA CYS A 22 5.12 -15.08 6.15
C CYS A 22 5.07 -15.36 4.65
N GLN A 23 4.45 -14.47 3.86
CA GLN A 23 4.38 -14.62 2.41
C GLN A 23 5.77 -14.53 1.76
N GLN A 24 6.59 -13.56 2.15
CA GLN A 24 7.95 -13.40 1.62
C GLN A 24 8.86 -14.57 2.00
N HIS A 25 8.80 -15.05 3.25
CA HIS A 25 9.56 -16.20 3.72
C HIS A 25 9.15 -17.47 2.97
N ALA A 26 7.84 -17.71 2.83
CA ALA A 26 7.32 -18.87 2.08
C ALA A 26 7.84 -18.90 0.64
N VAL A 27 7.92 -17.74 -0.03
CA VAL A 27 8.40 -17.65 -1.41
C VAL A 27 9.92 -17.74 -1.52
N ALA A 28 10.66 -17.14 -0.59
CA ALA A 28 12.12 -17.01 -0.68
C ALA A 28 12.90 -18.23 -0.17
N THR A 29 12.41 -18.94 0.85
CA THR A 29 13.21 -19.99 1.53
C THR A 29 12.61 -21.39 1.43
N MET A 30 11.31 -21.52 1.15
CA MET A 30 10.64 -22.82 1.17
C MET A 30 10.54 -23.43 -0.24
N ALA A 31 10.88 -24.71 -0.35
CA ALA A 31 10.62 -25.49 -1.55
C ALA A 31 9.11 -25.52 -1.87
N PRO A 32 8.71 -25.60 -3.15
CA PRO A 32 7.33 -25.81 -3.53
C PRO A 32 6.75 -27.03 -2.81
N GLY A 33 5.64 -26.85 -2.09
CA GLY A 33 5.03 -27.92 -1.29
C GLY A 33 4.02 -27.41 -0.27
N LEU A 34 3.43 -28.35 0.49
CA LEU A 34 2.33 -28.08 1.41
C LEU A 34 2.69 -27.06 2.51
N ARG A 35 3.93 -27.10 3.01
CA ARG A 35 4.42 -26.18 4.04
C ARG A 35 4.56 -24.73 3.53
N ARG A 36 5.02 -24.55 2.29
CA ARG A 36 5.05 -23.24 1.62
C ARG A 36 3.63 -22.71 1.44
N HIS A 37 2.72 -23.55 0.96
CA HIS A 37 1.33 -23.17 0.77
C HIS A 37 0.65 -22.78 2.09
N ALA A 38 0.82 -23.58 3.15
CA ALA A 38 0.27 -23.28 4.47
C ALA A 38 0.78 -21.94 5.03
N THR A 39 2.10 -21.70 4.97
CA THR A 39 2.70 -20.45 5.46
C THR A 39 2.24 -19.23 4.66
N TRP A 40 2.08 -19.39 3.34
CA TRP A 40 1.57 -18.34 2.47
C TRP A 40 0.09 -18.02 2.76
N VAL A 41 -0.73 -19.06 3.00
CA VAL A 41 -2.15 -18.91 3.41
C VAL A 41 -2.26 -18.27 4.79
N THR A 42 -1.37 -18.59 5.74
CA THR A 42 -1.33 -17.89 7.03
C THR A 42 -1.07 -16.39 6.85
N GLY A 43 -0.14 -16.02 5.96
CA GLY A 43 0.11 -14.62 5.63
C GLY A 43 -1.09 -13.93 4.96
N LEU A 44 -1.82 -14.67 4.12
CA LEU A 44 -3.08 -14.20 3.53
C LEU A 44 -4.17 -13.98 4.59
N GLY A 45 -4.32 -14.91 5.54
CA GLY A 45 -5.26 -14.79 6.66
C GLY A 45 -4.94 -13.59 7.55
N LEU A 46 -3.65 -13.34 7.81
CA LEU A 46 -3.19 -12.16 8.54
C LEU A 46 -3.53 -10.86 7.78
N MET A 47 -3.37 -10.82 6.45
CA MET A 47 -3.79 -9.66 5.66
C MET A 47 -5.31 -9.44 5.70
N GLY A 48 -6.11 -10.51 5.68
CA GLY A 48 -7.55 -10.41 5.89
C GLY A 48 -7.89 -9.82 7.27
N LEU A 49 -7.18 -10.24 8.32
CA LEU A 49 -7.33 -9.69 9.67
C LEU A 49 -6.95 -8.20 9.72
N VAL A 50 -5.89 -7.78 9.01
CA VAL A 50 -5.51 -6.36 8.88
C VAL A 50 -6.65 -5.54 8.31
N THR A 51 -7.28 -6.02 7.23
CA THR A 51 -8.42 -5.33 6.60
C THR A 51 -9.56 -5.15 7.60
N VAL A 52 -9.93 -6.21 8.34
CA VAL A 52 -10.98 -6.14 9.36
C VAL A 52 -10.63 -5.14 10.45
N LEU A 53 -9.41 -5.21 11.00
CA LEU A 53 -8.95 -4.30 12.05
C LEU A 53 -8.93 -2.84 11.59
N ASN A 54 -8.51 -2.57 10.34
CA ASN A 54 -8.51 -1.23 9.77
C ASN A 54 -9.94 -0.69 9.56
N VAL A 55 -10.86 -1.52 9.09
CA VAL A 55 -12.28 -1.12 8.95
C VAL A 55 -12.85 -0.75 10.31
N ILE A 56 -12.59 -1.54 11.36
CA ILE A 56 -13.05 -1.23 12.71
C ILE A 56 -12.37 0.04 13.23
N ALA A 57 -11.06 0.21 13.02
CA ALA A 57 -10.33 1.40 13.44
C ALA A 57 -10.87 2.68 12.78
N LEU A 58 -11.16 2.63 11.47
CA LEU A 58 -11.79 3.72 10.71
C LEU A 58 -13.23 4.01 11.17
N GLY A 59 -13.93 3.00 11.68
CA GLY A 59 -15.22 3.17 12.34
C GLY A 59 -15.11 3.80 13.73
N LEU A 60 -13.99 3.68 14.43
CA LEU A 60 -13.85 4.18 15.81
C LEU A 60 -13.08 5.50 15.91
N GLY A 61 -12.41 5.93 14.85
CA GLY A 61 -11.63 7.14 14.80
C GLY A 61 -11.55 7.73 13.39
N PRO A 62 -11.29 9.04 13.27
CA PRO A 62 -11.16 9.68 11.97
C PRO A 62 -9.98 9.10 11.18
N VAL A 63 -10.14 9.00 9.85
CA VAL A 63 -9.10 8.51 8.90
C VAL A 63 -7.76 9.19 9.13
N SER A 64 -7.79 10.48 9.48
CA SER A 64 -6.62 11.28 9.79
C SER A 64 -5.73 10.76 10.91
N ILE A 65 -6.28 9.95 11.83
CA ILE A 65 -5.53 9.30 12.92
C ILE A 65 -5.14 7.87 12.52
N VAL A 66 -6.00 7.16 11.80
CA VAL A 66 -5.82 5.73 11.49
C VAL A 66 -4.80 5.50 10.37
N GLN A 67 -4.84 6.29 9.29
CA GLN A 67 -3.92 6.15 8.16
C GLN A 67 -2.44 6.33 8.55
N PRO A 68 -2.03 7.33 9.36
CA PRO A 68 -0.64 7.48 9.77
C PRO A 68 -0.13 6.32 10.62
N ILE A 69 -0.99 5.71 11.43
CA ILE A 69 -0.65 4.50 12.21
C ILE A 69 -0.45 3.30 11.27
N GLY A 70 -1.23 3.23 10.19
CA GLY A 70 -0.97 2.29 9.10
C GLY A 70 0.45 2.42 8.53
N ALA A 71 0.99 3.63 8.39
CA ALA A 71 2.36 3.84 7.94
C ALA A 71 3.41 3.35 8.95
N VAL A 72 3.09 3.31 10.26
CA VAL A 72 3.96 2.72 11.29
C VAL A 72 4.16 1.21 11.10
N SER A 73 3.31 0.53 10.32
CA SER A 73 3.52 -0.87 9.90
C SER A 73 4.87 -1.08 9.21
N LEU A 74 5.35 -0.07 8.48
CA LEU A 74 6.66 -0.08 7.85
C LEU A 74 7.79 -0.17 8.89
N VAL A 75 7.66 0.53 10.00
CA VAL A 75 8.61 0.49 11.12
C VAL A 75 8.62 -0.91 11.74
N PHE A 76 7.44 -1.49 11.98
CA PHE A 76 7.34 -2.85 12.51
C PHE A 76 7.92 -3.89 11.55
N ALA A 77 7.67 -3.77 10.25
CA ALA A 77 8.23 -4.65 9.23
C ALA A 77 9.77 -4.62 9.24
N VAL A 78 10.36 -3.43 9.37
CA VAL A 78 11.82 -3.26 9.47
C VAL A 78 12.39 -3.85 10.77
N LEU A 79 11.71 -3.65 11.90
CA LEU A 79 12.11 -4.22 13.19
C LEU A 79 12.07 -5.76 13.19
N ILE A 80 11.01 -6.35 12.64
CA ILE A 80 10.86 -7.80 12.48
C ILE A 80 11.96 -8.32 11.54
N GLY A 81 12.18 -7.63 10.41
CA GLY A 81 13.25 -7.96 9.46
C GLY A 81 14.63 -7.97 10.10
N ARG A 82 14.96 -6.98 10.94
CA ARG A 82 16.21 -6.95 11.72
C ARG A 82 16.34 -8.17 12.63
N ARG A 83 15.27 -8.54 13.35
CA ARG A 83 15.31 -9.61 14.35
C ARG A 83 15.48 -11.00 13.74
N TYR A 84 14.82 -11.26 12.61
CA TYR A 84 14.77 -12.59 11.98
C TYR A 84 15.78 -12.80 10.85
N PHE A 85 16.11 -11.76 10.07
CA PHE A 85 17.06 -11.86 8.96
C PHE A 85 18.42 -11.23 9.27
N GLY A 86 18.64 -10.72 10.49
CA GLY A 86 19.91 -10.10 10.86
C GLY A 86 20.23 -8.84 10.04
N LEU A 87 19.22 -8.18 9.46
CA LEU A 87 19.39 -7.00 8.61
C LEU A 87 20.16 -5.92 9.38
N ARG A 88 21.33 -5.55 8.88
CA ARG A 88 22.09 -4.41 9.41
C ARG A 88 21.36 -3.14 9.02
N LEU A 89 20.76 -2.47 10.01
CA LEU A 89 20.13 -1.17 9.81
C LEU A 89 21.21 -0.11 9.61
N GLY A 90 21.58 0.14 8.37
CA GLY A 90 22.42 1.28 8.02
C GLY A 90 21.70 2.60 8.30
N ALA A 91 22.44 3.64 8.67
CA ALA A 91 21.90 4.99 8.81
C ALA A 91 21.10 5.47 7.58
N PRO A 92 21.50 5.18 6.32
CA PRO A 92 20.71 5.56 5.15
C PRO A 92 19.31 4.94 5.10
N LEU A 93 19.16 3.69 5.55
CA LEU A 93 17.88 2.98 5.60
C LEU A 93 16.94 3.63 6.64
N LEU A 94 17.47 3.93 7.82
CA LEU A 94 16.73 4.61 8.90
C LEU A 94 16.29 6.02 8.50
N ILE A 95 17.18 6.79 7.85
CA ILE A 95 16.84 8.12 7.33
C ILE A 95 15.73 8.03 6.30
N SER A 96 15.79 7.05 5.39
CA SER A 96 14.76 6.85 4.36
C SER A 96 13.39 6.61 4.97
N ILE A 97 13.32 5.72 5.97
CA ILE A 97 12.07 5.43 6.70
C ILE A 97 11.57 6.69 7.42
N ALA A 98 12.44 7.42 8.09
CA ALA A 98 12.07 8.64 8.79
C ALA A 98 11.51 9.71 7.85
N VAL A 99 12.14 9.91 6.68
CA VAL A 99 11.67 10.84 5.64
C VAL A 99 10.31 10.41 5.09
N THR A 100 10.12 9.12 4.79
CA THR A 100 8.83 8.57 4.34
C THR A 100 7.72 8.85 5.36
N LEU A 101 7.94 8.49 6.62
CA LEU A 101 6.96 8.68 7.68
C LEU A 101 6.64 10.15 7.89
N PHE A 102 7.66 11.01 7.85
CA PHE A 102 7.47 12.45 7.98
C PHE A 102 6.62 13.01 6.84
N GLY A 103 6.87 12.61 5.60
CA GLY A 103 6.06 13.02 4.45
C GLY A 103 4.60 12.58 4.57
N ILE A 104 4.34 11.30 4.86
CA ILE A 104 2.99 10.75 5.03
C ILE A 104 2.27 11.43 6.20
N PHE A 105 2.93 11.58 7.35
CA PHE A 105 2.34 12.20 8.52
C PHE A 105 1.99 13.66 8.26
N SER A 106 2.88 14.41 7.59
CA SER A 106 2.63 15.80 7.21
C SER A 106 1.48 15.93 6.22
N PHE A 107 1.38 15.03 5.24
CA PHE A 107 0.29 14.99 4.27
C PHE A 107 -1.04 14.77 4.95
N VAL A 108 -1.15 13.70 5.74
CA VAL A 108 -2.39 13.34 6.42
C VAL A 108 -2.78 14.39 7.45
N ALA A 109 -1.84 14.91 8.24
CA ALA A 109 -2.12 15.96 9.23
C ALA A 109 -2.63 17.25 8.56
N THR A 110 -2.10 17.59 7.38
CA THR A 110 -2.58 18.75 6.61
C THR A 110 -3.97 18.46 6.06
N SER A 111 -4.16 17.33 5.37
CA SER A 111 -5.45 16.91 4.81
C SER A 111 -6.55 16.89 5.87
N ALA A 112 -6.25 16.35 7.06
CA ALA A 112 -7.17 16.27 8.19
C ALA A 112 -7.71 17.61 8.67
N ARG A 113 -6.91 18.68 8.61
CA ARG A 113 -7.31 20.02 9.06
C ARG A 113 -8.31 20.68 8.12
N PHE A 114 -8.29 20.30 6.86
CA PHE A 114 -9.16 20.86 5.82
C PHE A 114 -10.31 19.93 5.44
N ALA A 115 -10.36 18.71 5.98
CA ALA A 115 -11.48 17.80 5.81
C ALA A 115 -12.68 18.31 6.63
N HIS A 116 -13.69 18.84 5.93
CA HIS A 116 -14.95 19.27 6.52
C HIS A 116 -15.96 18.10 6.63
N ASP A 117 -17.13 18.37 7.22
CA ASP A 117 -18.20 17.37 7.31
C ASP A 117 -18.63 16.89 5.91
N ILE A 118 -18.71 15.57 5.75
CA ILE A 118 -19.13 14.99 4.48
C ILE A 118 -20.61 15.25 4.24
N SER A 119 -20.89 15.89 3.11
CA SER A 119 -22.22 15.90 2.51
C SER A 119 -22.44 14.55 1.82
N VAL A 120 -22.84 13.51 2.58
CA VAL A 120 -23.20 12.21 2.00
C VAL A 120 -24.59 12.31 1.38
N ASN A 121 -24.65 12.73 0.12
CA ASN A 121 -25.86 12.63 -0.67
C ASN A 121 -25.95 11.24 -1.35
N ALA A 122 -27.16 10.74 -1.56
CA ALA A 122 -27.41 9.53 -2.32
C ALA A 122 -26.70 9.58 -3.69
N GLN A 123 -26.72 10.73 -4.37
CA GLN A 123 -26.04 10.84 -5.67
C GLN A 123 -24.52 10.58 -5.58
N SER A 124 -23.83 11.13 -4.58
CA SER A 124 -22.38 10.90 -4.36
C SER A 124 -22.06 9.43 -4.11
N VAL A 125 -22.90 8.74 -3.32
CA VAL A 125 -22.76 7.30 -3.08
C VAL A 125 -22.97 6.49 -4.36
N THR A 126 -23.92 6.88 -5.23
CA THR A 126 -24.13 6.21 -6.53
C THR A 126 -22.90 6.33 -7.41
N TRP A 127 -22.34 7.55 -7.50
CA TRP A 127 -21.17 7.79 -8.32
C TRP A 127 -19.95 7.03 -7.81
N LEU A 128 -19.73 7.04 -6.50
CA LEU A 128 -18.62 6.27 -5.91
C LEU A 128 -18.77 4.77 -6.16
N LEU A 129 -19.98 4.24 -6.04
CA LEU A 129 -20.28 2.85 -6.39
C LEU A 129 -19.97 2.56 -7.87
N ALA A 130 -20.40 3.43 -8.78
CA ALA A 130 -20.15 3.28 -10.21
C ALA A 130 -18.64 3.32 -10.53
N VAL A 131 -17.89 4.23 -9.90
CA VAL A 131 -16.42 4.33 -10.04
C VAL A 131 -15.75 3.06 -9.52
N LEU A 132 -16.16 2.53 -8.35
CA LEU A 132 -15.61 1.28 -7.82
C LEU A 132 -15.87 0.09 -8.75
N ILE A 133 -17.09 -0.06 -9.27
CA ILE A 133 -17.43 -1.13 -10.19
C ILE A 133 -16.59 -1.00 -11.47
N ALA A 134 -16.52 0.20 -12.05
CA ALA A 134 -15.73 0.46 -13.25
C ALA A 134 -14.24 0.16 -13.04
N LEU A 135 -13.66 0.63 -11.94
CA LEU A 135 -12.26 0.35 -11.59
C LEU A 135 -12.02 -1.14 -11.34
N THR A 136 -12.97 -1.85 -10.74
CA THR A 136 -12.85 -3.29 -10.48
C THR A 136 -12.85 -4.08 -11.79
N ILE A 137 -13.78 -3.78 -12.70
CA ILE A 137 -13.82 -4.39 -14.03
C ILE A 137 -12.55 -4.07 -14.80
N PHE A 138 -12.13 -2.79 -14.81
CA PHE A 138 -10.92 -2.36 -15.49
C PHE A 138 -9.68 -3.01 -14.88
N ALA A 139 -9.56 -3.12 -13.56
CA ALA A 139 -8.48 -3.82 -12.88
C ALA A 139 -8.43 -5.31 -13.25
N GLY A 140 -9.59 -5.96 -13.32
CA GLY A 140 -9.72 -7.35 -13.77
C GLY A 140 -9.23 -7.53 -15.19
N LEU A 141 -9.68 -6.70 -16.12
CA LEU A 141 -9.22 -6.73 -17.53
C LEU A 141 -7.73 -6.38 -17.65
N PHE A 142 -7.28 -5.37 -16.91
CA PHE A 142 -5.89 -4.91 -16.90
C PHE A 142 -4.94 -5.95 -16.32
N SER A 143 -5.41 -6.84 -15.45
CA SER A 143 -4.62 -7.95 -14.92
C SER A 143 -4.16 -8.94 -16.00
N PHE A 144 -4.87 -9.01 -17.13
CA PHE A 144 -4.47 -9.81 -18.30
C PHE A 144 -3.60 -9.04 -19.30
N SER A 145 -3.31 -7.77 -19.05
CA SER A 145 -2.47 -6.95 -19.91
C SER A 145 -0.98 -7.27 -19.77
N SER A 146 -0.24 -7.17 -20.87
CA SER A 146 1.23 -7.18 -20.90
C SER A 146 1.87 -5.89 -20.33
N ALA A 147 1.09 -5.06 -19.63
CA ALA A 147 1.57 -3.84 -18.99
C ALA A 147 2.72 -4.13 -18.00
N GLY A 148 3.74 -3.27 -18.04
CA GLY A 148 4.90 -3.37 -17.16
C GLY A 148 4.60 -3.08 -15.69
N HIS A 149 5.65 -3.11 -14.87
CA HIS A 149 5.58 -2.95 -13.42
C HIS A 149 4.93 -1.63 -12.95
N ILE A 150 5.37 -0.48 -13.49
CA ILE A 150 4.91 0.85 -13.02
C ILE A 150 3.40 1.08 -13.24
N PRO A 151 2.82 0.82 -14.42
CA PRO A 151 1.37 0.90 -14.62
C PRO A 151 0.55 0.07 -13.63
N ARG A 152 1.02 -1.13 -13.26
CA ARG A 152 0.36 -1.97 -12.25
C ARG A 152 0.41 -1.34 -10.88
N VAL A 153 1.55 -0.79 -10.46
CA VAL A 153 1.67 -0.05 -9.18
C VAL A 153 0.70 1.12 -9.13
N VAL A 154 0.62 1.92 -10.21
CA VAL A 154 -0.28 3.07 -10.29
C VAL A 154 -1.74 2.64 -10.21
N MET A 155 -2.14 1.67 -11.03
CA MET A 155 -3.51 1.17 -11.04
C MET A 155 -3.92 0.61 -9.68
N THR A 156 -3.01 -0.13 -9.03
CA THR A 156 -3.22 -0.67 -7.69
C THR A 156 -3.47 0.44 -6.67
N GLY A 157 -2.66 1.50 -6.70
CA GLY A 157 -2.85 2.67 -5.82
C GLY A 157 -4.19 3.38 -6.05
N ILE A 158 -4.64 3.48 -7.29
CA ILE A 158 -5.95 4.07 -7.62
C ILE A 158 -7.10 3.23 -7.06
N VAL A 159 -7.02 1.91 -7.21
CA VAL A 159 -8.04 1.00 -6.67
C VAL A 159 -8.10 1.09 -5.15
N PHE A 160 -6.96 1.00 -4.46
CA PHE A 160 -6.93 1.08 -3.00
C PHE A 160 -7.33 2.45 -2.48
N GLY A 161 -6.92 3.55 -3.12
CA GLY A 161 -7.35 4.91 -2.75
C GLY A 161 -8.87 5.08 -2.81
N THR A 162 -9.48 4.50 -3.84
CA THR A 162 -10.94 4.53 -3.99
C THR A 162 -11.63 3.64 -2.95
N VAL A 163 -11.07 2.46 -2.66
CA VAL A 163 -11.52 1.56 -1.59
C VAL A 163 -11.43 2.24 -0.23
N ALA A 164 -10.34 2.96 0.05
CA ALA A 164 -10.14 3.68 1.30
C ALA A 164 -11.19 4.78 1.48
N ALA A 165 -11.43 5.59 0.44
CA ALA A 165 -12.48 6.61 0.45
C ALA A 165 -13.89 6.00 0.66
N ALA A 166 -14.22 4.93 -0.04
CA ALA A 166 -15.51 4.25 0.13
C ALA A 166 -15.67 3.61 1.51
N THR A 167 -14.60 3.01 2.04
CA THR A 167 -14.57 2.47 3.40
C THR A 167 -14.76 3.58 4.42
N HIS A 168 -14.18 4.75 4.22
CA HIS A 168 -14.40 5.90 5.09
C HIS A 168 -15.88 6.31 5.14
N VAL A 169 -16.53 6.40 3.98
CA VAL A 169 -17.96 6.74 3.88
C VAL A 169 -18.82 5.69 4.58
N LEU A 170 -18.56 4.41 4.34
CA LEU A 170 -19.25 3.29 5.01
C LEU A 170 -19.07 3.38 6.53
N ALA A 171 -17.83 3.51 7.00
CA ALA A 171 -17.51 3.63 8.42
C ALA A 171 -18.22 4.82 9.08
N ARG A 172 -18.14 6.01 8.47
CA ARG A 172 -18.75 7.23 9.00
C ARG A 172 -20.28 7.16 9.03
N SER A 173 -20.90 6.52 8.04
CA SER A 173 -22.36 6.32 8.05
C SER A 173 -22.83 5.46 9.22
N VAL A 174 -22.08 4.42 9.60
CA VAL A 174 -22.38 3.57 10.76
C VAL A 174 -22.23 4.36 12.07
N VAL A 175 -21.20 5.19 12.17
CA VAL A 175 -20.92 5.99 13.38
C VAL A 175 -21.98 7.06 13.61
N MET A 176 -22.35 7.80 12.55
CA MET A 176 -23.26 8.94 12.67
C MET A 176 -24.72 8.52 12.77
N SER A 177 -25.11 7.45 12.04
CA SER A 177 -26.52 7.07 11.89
C SER A 177 -26.90 5.81 12.68
N GLY A 178 -25.91 5.09 13.23
CA GLY A 178 -26.12 3.80 13.90
C GLY A 178 -26.59 2.69 12.96
N LEU A 179 -26.82 1.50 13.52
CA LEU A 179 -27.43 0.36 12.80
C LEU A 179 -28.80 0.69 12.16
N PRO A 180 -29.71 1.46 12.80
CA PRO A 180 -30.99 1.83 12.19
C PRO A 180 -30.85 2.80 11.00
N GLY A 181 -29.77 3.59 10.95
CA GLY A 181 -29.49 4.49 9.84
C GLY A 181 -28.98 3.81 8.57
N LEU A 182 -28.71 2.50 8.62
CA LEU A 182 -28.41 1.67 7.45
C LEU A 182 -29.63 1.55 6.52
N ASP A 183 -30.85 1.59 7.08
CA ASP A 183 -32.09 1.55 6.32
C ASP A 183 -32.25 2.79 5.42
N THR A 184 -31.72 3.95 5.84
CA THR A 184 -31.76 5.21 5.08
C THR A 184 -30.99 5.12 3.76
N PHE A 185 -29.93 4.31 3.70
CA PHE A 185 -29.16 4.04 2.48
C PHE A 185 -29.62 2.76 1.75
N GLY A 186 -30.36 1.89 2.44
CA GLY A 186 -30.96 0.68 1.91
C GLY A 186 -29.98 -0.24 1.18
N LEU A 187 -30.43 -0.83 0.06
CA LEU A 187 -29.64 -1.75 -0.77
C LEU A 187 -28.30 -1.16 -1.25
N ARG A 188 -28.20 0.17 -1.35
CA ARG A 188 -27.02 0.86 -1.90
C ARG A 188 -25.83 0.80 -0.96
N TRP A 189 -26.07 0.79 0.36
CA TRP A 189 -25.01 0.62 1.35
C TRP A 189 -24.38 -0.77 1.23
N TRP A 190 -25.22 -1.80 1.14
CA TRP A 190 -24.79 -3.18 0.93
C TRP A 190 -24.09 -3.38 -0.42
N ALA A 191 -24.58 -2.74 -1.47
CA ALA A 191 -23.92 -2.74 -2.77
C ALA A 191 -22.53 -2.07 -2.71
N LEU A 192 -22.39 -0.96 -1.98
CA LEU A 192 -21.10 -0.31 -1.77
C LEU A 192 -20.14 -1.17 -0.97
N LEU A 193 -20.62 -1.84 0.09
CA LEU A 193 -19.82 -2.80 0.85
C LEU A 193 -19.33 -3.96 -0.04
N GLY A 194 -20.22 -4.52 -0.86
CA GLY A 194 -19.87 -5.58 -1.81
C GLY A 194 -18.85 -5.11 -2.84
N ALA A 195 -19.02 -3.90 -3.39
CA ALA A 195 -18.09 -3.30 -4.34
C ALA A 195 -16.71 -3.04 -3.70
N VAL A 196 -16.66 -2.57 -2.45
CA VAL A 196 -15.42 -2.43 -1.68
C VAL A 196 -14.71 -3.78 -1.52
N GLY A 197 -15.45 -4.85 -1.18
CA GLY A 197 -14.88 -6.19 -1.09
C GLY A 197 -14.29 -6.68 -2.41
N LEU A 198 -15.02 -6.51 -3.51
CA LEU A 198 -14.58 -6.95 -4.84
C LEU A 198 -13.39 -6.12 -5.36
N ALA A 199 -13.43 -4.80 -5.19
CA ALA A 199 -12.34 -3.90 -5.53
C ALA A 199 -11.09 -4.20 -4.70
N SER A 200 -11.24 -4.52 -3.41
CA SER A 200 -10.13 -4.93 -2.56
C SER A 200 -9.49 -6.23 -3.05
N ALA A 201 -10.29 -7.21 -3.48
CA ALA A 201 -9.78 -8.45 -4.05
C ALA A 201 -9.04 -8.22 -5.38
N ALA A 202 -9.60 -7.38 -6.26
CA ALA A 202 -8.94 -6.99 -7.51
C ALA A 202 -7.64 -6.22 -7.28
N GLY A 203 -7.65 -5.25 -6.36
CA GLY A 203 -6.47 -4.51 -5.93
C GLY A 203 -5.41 -5.43 -5.35
N PHE A 204 -5.81 -6.39 -4.49
CA PHE A 204 -4.90 -7.40 -3.96
C PHE A 204 -4.25 -8.22 -5.07
N TRP A 205 -5.02 -8.68 -6.06
CA TRP A 205 -4.46 -9.39 -7.21
C TRP A 205 -3.45 -8.53 -7.99
N LEU A 206 -3.76 -7.25 -8.21
CA LEU A 206 -2.83 -6.31 -8.85
C LEU A 206 -1.55 -6.08 -8.04
N VAL A 207 -1.62 -6.01 -6.71
CA VAL A 207 -0.42 -5.97 -5.84
C VAL A 207 0.47 -7.17 -6.09
N GLN A 208 -0.10 -8.37 -6.11
CA GLN A 208 0.67 -9.61 -6.28
C GLN A 208 1.33 -9.67 -7.66
N THR A 209 0.62 -9.26 -8.71
CA THR A 209 1.19 -9.19 -10.07
C THR A 209 2.21 -8.04 -10.24
N ALA A 210 2.08 -6.95 -9.48
CA ALA A 210 3.07 -5.89 -9.43
C ALA A 210 4.36 -6.35 -8.75
N TYR A 211 4.25 -7.09 -7.64
CA TYR A 211 5.38 -7.74 -6.96
C TYR A 211 6.08 -8.78 -7.83
N ALA A 212 5.33 -9.49 -8.68
CA ALA A 212 5.92 -10.48 -9.58
C ALA A 212 6.73 -9.85 -10.73
N CYS A 213 6.41 -8.61 -11.13
CA CYS A 213 7.01 -7.98 -12.31
C CYS A 213 8.02 -6.87 -12.00
N GLY A 214 8.28 -6.55 -10.73
CA GLY A 214 9.31 -5.59 -10.38
C GLY A 214 9.54 -5.46 -8.88
N PRO A 215 10.40 -4.51 -8.48
CA PRO A 215 10.85 -4.37 -7.09
C PRO A 215 9.69 -4.11 -6.13
N ALA A 216 9.67 -4.84 -5.01
CA ALA A 216 8.61 -4.71 -4.00
C ALA A 216 8.59 -3.32 -3.34
N GLU A 217 9.75 -2.68 -3.27
CA GLU A 217 9.93 -1.35 -2.73
C GLU A 217 9.18 -0.30 -3.56
N THR A 218 9.17 -0.43 -4.89
CA THR A 218 8.44 0.47 -5.79
C THR A 218 6.93 0.31 -5.65
N VAL A 219 6.44 -0.92 -5.48
CA VAL A 219 5.02 -1.19 -5.22
C VAL A 219 4.60 -0.50 -3.92
N LEU A 220 5.38 -0.68 -2.86
CA LEU A 220 5.10 -0.06 -1.56
C LEU A 220 5.16 1.47 -1.66
N ALA A 221 6.16 2.03 -2.35
CA ALA A 221 6.28 3.47 -2.61
C ALA A 221 5.05 4.04 -3.29
N GLY A 222 4.68 3.47 -4.43
CA GLY A 222 3.56 3.94 -5.22
C GLY A 222 2.27 3.82 -4.42
N LEU A 223 2.05 2.72 -3.71
CA LEU A 223 0.85 2.55 -2.90
C LEU A 223 0.76 3.59 -1.79
N THR A 224 1.83 3.80 -1.02
CA THR A 224 1.80 4.76 0.11
C THR A 224 1.52 6.21 -0.27
N VAL A 225 1.71 6.57 -1.55
CA VAL A 225 1.54 7.94 -2.06
C VAL A 225 0.25 8.07 -2.85
N ILE A 226 0.02 7.15 -3.79
CA ILE A 226 -1.12 7.21 -4.70
C ILE A 226 -2.42 6.95 -3.95
N ASP A 227 -2.42 6.04 -2.97
CA ASP A 227 -3.61 5.72 -2.17
C ASP A 227 -4.16 6.96 -1.43
N PRO A 228 -3.38 7.68 -0.59
CA PRO A 228 -3.86 8.91 0.04
C PRO A 228 -4.26 10.01 -0.96
N ILE A 229 -3.50 10.21 -2.04
CA ILE A 229 -3.81 11.23 -3.05
C ILE A 229 -5.17 10.94 -3.69
N VAL A 230 -5.42 9.70 -4.10
CA VAL A 230 -6.68 9.29 -4.72
C VAL A 230 -7.82 9.39 -3.71
N ALA A 231 -7.61 9.01 -2.44
CA ALA A 231 -8.62 9.17 -1.40
C ALA A 231 -9.02 10.65 -1.22
N VAL A 232 -8.05 11.58 -1.20
CA VAL A 232 -8.32 13.04 -1.13
C VAL A 232 -9.05 13.53 -2.38
N ILE A 233 -8.67 13.08 -3.58
CA ILE A 233 -9.35 13.45 -4.83
C ILE A 233 -10.81 12.99 -4.81
N ILE A 234 -11.09 11.76 -4.37
CA ILE A 234 -12.45 11.22 -4.26
C ILE A 234 -13.24 12.01 -3.20
N GLY A 235 -12.66 12.27 -2.03
CA GLY A 235 -13.24 13.11 -0.98
C GLY A 235 -13.62 14.51 -1.49
N ALA A 236 -12.73 15.14 -2.26
CA ALA A 236 -12.94 16.46 -2.83
C ALA A 236 -14.03 16.46 -3.90
N ALA A 237 -13.95 15.53 -4.85
CA ALA A 237 -14.81 15.50 -6.02
C ALA A 237 -16.25 15.07 -5.71
N PHE A 238 -16.43 14.10 -4.81
CA PHE A 238 -17.75 13.49 -4.57
C PHE A 238 -18.43 13.95 -3.28
N PHE A 239 -17.66 14.37 -2.29
CA PHE A 239 -18.18 14.70 -0.95
C PHE A 239 -18.01 16.16 -0.56
N GLY A 240 -17.28 16.94 -1.36
CA GLY A 240 -17.03 18.36 -1.08
C GLY A 240 -16.18 18.60 0.17
N GLU A 241 -15.48 17.57 0.66
CA GLU A 241 -14.72 17.61 1.93
C GLU A 241 -13.65 18.70 1.96
N TYR A 242 -13.12 19.06 0.79
CA TYR A 242 -11.98 19.95 0.62
C TYR A 242 -12.37 21.28 -0.06
N THR A 243 -13.64 21.69 0.02
CA THR A 243 -14.12 22.96 -0.56
C THR A 243 -13.44 24.21 0.04
N GLY A 244 -12.81 24.09 1.22
CA GLY A 244 -12.02 25.14 1.86
C GLY A 244 -10.50 25.02 1.66
N LEU A 245 -10.01 24.20 0.72
CA LEU A 245 -8.57 24.01 0.53
C LEU A 245 -7.90 25.32 0.08
N THR A 246 -7.06 25.90 0.93
CA THR A 246 -6.33 27.12 0.61
C THR A 246 -5.11 26.81 -0.29
N PRO A 247 -4.68 27.72 -1.18
CA PRO A 247 -3.49 27.49 -2.01
C PRO A 247 -2.22 27.09 -1.22
N PRO A 248 -1.92 27.68 -0.05
CA PRO A 248 -0.82 27.22 0.80
C PRO A 248 -1.00 25.78 1.31
N ALA A 249 -2.23 25.37 1.64
CA ALA A 249 -2.52 24.01 2.07
C ALA A 249 -2.33 23.02 0.92
N THR A 250 -2.77 23.37 -0.29
CA THR A 250 -2.52 22.58 -1.51
C THR A 250 -1.02 22.40 -1.75
N LEU A 251 -0.24 23.48 -1.65
CA LEU A 251 1.22 23.40 -1.76
C LEU A 251 1.82 22.52 -0.65
N GLY A 252 1.34 22.64 0.59
CA GLY A 252 1.77 21.79 1.70
C GLY A 252 1.48 20.31 1.46
N LEU A 253 0.32 19.97 0.90
CA LEU A 253 -0.03 18.61 0.49
C LEU A 253 0.87 18.09 -0.63
N LEU A 254 1.14 18.91 -1.65
CA LEU A 254 2.04 18.51 -2.75
C LEU A 254 3.48 18.30 -2.26
N VAL A 255 3.99 19.19 -1.40
CA VAL A 255 5.34 19.08 -0.83
C VAL A 255 5.46 17.86 0.09
N SER A 256 4.48 17.62 0.96
CA SER A 256 4.49 16.45 1.84
C SER A 256 4.38 15.14 1.07
N ALA A 257 3.57 15.09 0.00
CA ALA A 257 3.54 13.96 -0.92
C ALA A 257 4.90 13.76 -1.60
N ALA A 258 5.55 14.82 -2.09
CA ALA A 258 6.88 14.75 -2.70
C ALA A 258 7.96 14.26 -1.72
N ILE A 259 7.91 14.70 -0.45
CA ILE A 259 8.81 14.20 0.62
C ILE A 259 8.57 12.71 0.87
N GLY A 260 7.30 12.28 0.93
CA GLY A 260 6.93 10.87 1.07
C GLY A 260 7.51 10.02 -0.06
N ILE A 261 7.30 10.45 -1.32
CA ILE A 261 7.85 9.81 -2.53
C ILE A 261 9.38 9.71 -2.43
N GLY A 262 10.04 10.83 -2.09
CA GLY A 262 11.49 10.89 -1.95
C GLY A 262 12.02 9.92 -0.89
N GLY A 263 11.36 9.84 0.26
CA GLY A 263 11.69 8.90 1.33
C GLY A 263 11.61 7.44 0.86
N VAL A 264 10.54 7.06 0.15
CA VAL A 264 10.43 5.67 -0.33
C VAL A 264 11.40 5.39 -1.49
N TRP A 265 11.69 6.38 -2.32
CA TRP A 265 12.73 6.26 -3.35
C TRP A 265 14.13 6.07 -2.74
N MET A 266 14.44 6.75 -1.63
CA MET A 266 15.67 6.45 -0.88
C MET A 266 15.60 5.04 -0.28
N LEU A 267 14.45 4.65 0.28
CA LEU A 267 14.25 3.33 0.87
C LEU A 267 14.53 2.22 -0.15
N SER A 268 14.08 2.36 -1.39
CA SER A 268 14.32 1.39 -2.46
C SER A 268 15.78 1.29 -2.89
N ARG A 269 16.57 2.37 -2.74
CA ARG A 269 18.03 2.33 -3.01
C ARG A 269 18.84 1.69 -1.89
N PHE A 270 18.40 1.84 -0.65
CA PHE A 270 19.16 1.40 0.53
C PHE A 270 18.63 0.10 1.16
N HIS A 271 17.62 -0.53 0.55
CA HIS A 271 17.08 -1.80 1.04
C HIS A 271 18.07 -2.96 0.76
N PRO A 272 18.44 -3.76 1.77
CA PRO A 272 19.50 -4.78 1.63
C PRO A 272 19.26 -5.84 0.55
N LYS A 273 18.00 -6.17 0.23
CA LYS A 273 17.67 -7.11 -0.88
C LYS A 273 18.10 -6.59 -2.25
N VAL A 274 18.05 -5.28 -2.48
CA VAL A 274 18.53 -4.64 -3.72
C VAL A 274 20.06 -4.67 -3.76
N LEU A 275 20.72 -4.51 -2.62
CA LEU A 275 22.18 -4.57 -2.48
C LEU A 275 22.72 -6.00 -2.70
N GLU A 276 22.06 -7.03 -2.17
CA GLU A 276 22.41 -8.43 -2.44
C GLU A 276 22.24 -8.78 -3.92
N SER A 277 21.11 -8.45 -4.56
CA SER A 277 20.90 -8.74 -5.99
C SER A 277 21.88 -8.03 -6.93
N ARG A 278 22.34 -6.82 -6.56
CA ARG A 278 23.38 -6.09 -7.31
C ARG A 278 24.76 -6.70 -7.10
N SER A 279 25.04 -7.23 -5.91
CA SER A 279 26.31 -7.91 -5.66
C SER A 279 26.41 -9.20 -6.46
N THR A 280 25.35 -10.04 -6.46
CA THR A 280 25.34 -11.27 -7.26
C THR A 280 25.38 -11.00 -8.75
N ALA A 281 24.60 -10.04 -9.26
CA ALA A 281 24.65 -9.67 -10.68
C ALA A 281 26.02 -9.12 -11.12
N ARG A 282 26.71 -8.37 -10.24
CA ARG A 282 28.06 -7.86 -10.51
C ARG A 282 29.10 -8.99 -10.48
N THR A 283 29.00 -9.93 -9.54
CA THR A 283 29.86 -11.11 -9.47
C THR A 283 29.66 -12.02 -10.69
N ASP A 284 28.43 -12.25 -11.14
CA ASP A 284 28.15 -13.05 -12.35
C ASP A 284 28.68 -12.39 -13.62
N THR A 285 28.63 -11.05 -13.69
CA THR A 285 29.19 -10.29 -14.82
C THR A 285 30.72 -10.33 -14.82
N GLU A 286 31.36 -10.15 -13.66
CA GLU A 286 32.83 -10.20 -13.52
C GLU A 286 33.38 -11.61 -13.83
N VAL A 287 32.70 -12.67 -13.35
CA VAL A 287 33.05 -14.08 -13.66
C VAL A 287 32.85 -14.40 -15.14
N GLY A 288 31.76 -13.94 -15.76
CA GLY A 288 31.53 -14.10 -17.21
C GLY A 288 32.58 -13.38 -18.07
N THR A 289 33.00 -12.18 -17.69
CA THR A 289 34.07 -11.46 -18.40
C THR A 289 35.45 -12.09 -18.22
N ALA A 290 35.74 -12.70 -17.06
CA ALA A 290 37.00 -13.40 -16.80
C ALA A 290 37.09 -14.75 -17.55
N GLN A 291 35.98 -15.48 -17.70
CA GLN A 291 35.95 -16.70 -18.51
C GLN A 291 36.10 -16.39 -20.00
N THR A 292 35.47 -15.32 -20.50
CA THR A 292 35.54 -14.94 -21.92
C THR A 292 36.95 -14.49 -22.34
N SER A 293 37.68 -13.79 -21.45
CA SER A 293 39.08 -13.39 -21.71
C SER A 293 40.07 -14.55 -21.64
N SER A 294 39.82 -15.55 -20.78
CA SER A 294 40.64 -16.77 -20.74
C SER A 294 40.49 -17.65 -21.98
N HIS A 295 39.29 -17.70 -22.57
CA HIS A 295 39.01 -18.46 -23.77
C HIS A 295 39.63 -17.84 -25.03
N THR A 296 39.61 -16.50 -25.14
CA THR A 296 40.28 -15.77 -26.24
C THR A 296 41.80 -15.77 -26.11
N ALA A 297 42.34 -15.81 -24.90
CA ALA A 297 43.77 -15.95 -24.67
C ALA A 297 44.30 -17.36 -25.03
N GLN A 298 43.50 -18.41 -24.86
CA GLN A 298 43.88 -19.77 -25.27
C GLN A 298 43.82 -19.99 -26.80
N GLU A 299 42.88 -19.38 -27.51
CA GLU A 299 42.82 -19.47 -28.98
C GLU A 299 43.93 -18.66 -29.69
N GLY A 300 44.46 -17.62 -29.06
CA GLY A 300 45.58 -16.82 -29.60
C GLY A 300 46.97 -17.46 -29.47
N ILE A 301 47.11 -18.59 -28.78
CA ILE A 301 48.39 -19.29 -28.56
C ILE A 301 48.51 -20.53 -29.49
N THR A 302 47.46 -20.84 -30.27
CA THR A 302 47.41 -22.00 -31.19
C THR A 302 47.57 -21.65 -32.67
N LEU A 303 48.23 -20.53 -32.99
CA LEU A 303 48.69 -20.18 -34.35
C LEU A 303 50.19 -19.89 -34.33
#